data_AF-H1VZW0-F1
#
_entry.id   AF-H1VZW0-F1
#
_cell.length_a   1.000
_cell.length_b   1.000
_cell.length_c   1.000
_cell.angle_alpha   90.00
_cell.angle_beta   90.00
_cell.angle_gamma   90.00
#
_symmetry.space_group_name_H-M   'P 1'
#
loop_
_entity.id
_entity.type
_entity.pdbx_description
1 polymer ?
#
loop_
_entity_poly.entity_id
_entity_poly.type
_entity_poly.pdbx_seq_one_letter_code
_entity_poly.pdbx_strand_id
1 'polypeptide(L)'
;MLTKVSAIAALAAAVRAQQVCTLNAETKPALTWSNCAAGGACTKVNGAVTVDANWRWTHQTSGSTNCYTGNKWDTSICSTGEDCASKCCLDGADYAGTYGATTTGDALSLKFVQQGPYSKNIGSRMYLMEGTDKYQMFKLLGQEFTFDVDVSKLGCGLNGALYFVSMDADGGASKHPSNKAGASYGTGYCDSQCPRDLKFIDGKANVEGWVPSSNDANAGVGNMGSCCSEMDIWEANSVSTAYTPHPCETVGQLSCSGDACGGTYSATRYAGQCDPDGCDFNSYRMGNTSFYGKGSQFAIDTSKKMTVVTQFVEEAGALADIRRFYVQDGKVFANSKSDVAGVEGNSVTAAYCSAQKKAFGDEDVFTQKGGLAQMGKALAEGMVLVMSVWDD
;
A
#
# COMPACT_ATOMS: atom_id res chain seq x y z
N MET A 1 36.95 57.84 -10.19
CA MET A 1 36.23 57.81 -8.90
C MET A 1 35.10 56.79 -8.99
N LEU A 2 35.17 55.80 -8.11
CA LEU A 2 34.30 54.63 -7.85
C LEU A 2 32.93 54.54 -8.57
N THR A 3 32.81 53.52 -9.43
CA THR A 3 31.55 52.89 -9.83
C THR A 3 31.01 52.04 -8.69
N LYS A 4 29.81 52.38 -8.19
CA LYS A 4 29.10 51.60 -7.16
C LYS A 4 28.49 50.35 -7.82
N VAL A 5 28.98 49.18 -7.44
CA VAL A 5 28.33 47.89 -7.73
C VAL A 5 27.36 47.61 -6.58
N SER A 6 26.06 47.56 -6.87
CA SER A 6 25.05 47.07 -5.93
C SER A 6 25.13 45.54 -5.87
N ALA A 7 25.55 44.99 -4.74
CA ALA A 7 25.47 43.56 -4.47
C ALA A 7 24.03 43.19 -4.09
N ILE A 8 23.36 42.42 -4.95
CA ILE A 8 22.11 41.74 -4.61
C ILE A 8 22.49 40.52 -3.78
N ALA A 9 22.27 40.57 -2.47
CA ALA A 9 22.36 39.42 -1.60
C ALA A 9 21.12 38.54 -1.85
N ALA A 10 21.29 37.47 -2.62
CA ALA A 10 20.29 36.41 -2.69
C ALA A 10 20.30 35.65 -1.36
N LEU A 11 19.29 35.88 -0.51
CA LEU A 11 18.99 34.97 0.59
C LEU A 11 18.57 33.64 -0.04
N ALA A 12 19.45 32.64 -0.02
CA ALA A 12 19.07 31.26 -0.23
C ALA A 12 18.16 30.86 0.95
N ALA A 13 16.85 30.83 0.72
CA ALA A 13 15.93 30.19 1.65
C ALA A 13 16.34 28.71 1.74
N ALA A 14 16.86 28.29 2.90
CA ALA A 14 17.15 26.89 3.16
C ALA A 14 15.82 26.13 3.04
N VAL A 15 15.67 25.34 1.97
CA VAL A 15 14.49 24.51 1.75
C VAL A 15 14.45 23.47 2.88
N ARG A 16 13.46 23.62 3.77
CA ARG A 16 13.18 22.69 4.86
C ARG A 16 12.65 21.40 4.25
N ALA A 17 13.33 20.29 4.51
CA ALA A 17 13.14 19.05 3.76
C ALA A 17 13.23 17.84 4.68
N GLN A 18 12.34 16.85 4.57
CA GLN A 18 12.45 15.51 5.15
C GLN A 18 13.79 14.90 4.73
N GLN A 19 14.65 14.62 5.71
CA GLN A 19 16.03 14.22 5.47
C GLN A 19 16.24 12.70 5.49
N VAL A 20 17.43 12.30 5.05
CA VAL A 20 17.96 10.93 5.16
C VAL A 20 19.14 10.94 6.14
N CYS A 21 19.16 9.97 7.04
CA CYS A 21 20.29 9.65 7.89
C CYS A 21 20.85 8.27 7.55
N THR A 22 22.08 8.02 7.98
CA THR A 22 22.84 6.82 7.64
C THR A 22 23.55 6.24 8.86
N LEU A 23 22.95 6.35 10.05
CA LEU A 23 23.46 5.68 11.24
C LEU A 23 23.36 4.15 11.06
N ASN A 24 22.36 3.69 10.33
CA ASN A 24 22.22 2.36 9.76
C ASN A 24 22.32 2.44 8.23
N ALA A 25 22.97 1.46 7.62
CA ALA A 25 23.03 1.37 6.16
C ALA A 25 21.68 0.86 5.61
N GLU A 26 21.15 1.51 4.59
CA GLU A 26 19.98 1.03 3.85
C GLU A 26 20.38 -0.04 2.84
N THR A 27 20.26 -1.31 3.22
CA THR A 27 20.56 -2.47 2.35
C THR A 27 19.27 -3.23 2.05
N LYS A 28 18.69 -2.96 0.87
CA LYS A 28 17.41 -3.56 0.44
C LYS A 28 17.55 -5.06 0.16
N PRO A 29 16.69 -5.93 0.73
CA PRO A 29 16.67 -7.35 0.39
C PRO A 29 16.35 -7.56 -1.09
N ALA A 30 17.16 -8.35 -1.80
CA ALA A 30 16.95 -8.65 -3.21
C ALA A 30 15.70 -9.51 -3.39
N LEU A 31 14.89 -9.23 -4.41
CA LEU A 31 13.70 -10.02 -4.75
C LEU A 31 13.58 -10.09 -6.27
N THR A 32 13.59 -11.30 -6.81
CA THR A 32 13.47 -11.50 -8.26
C THR A 32 12.03 -11.76 -8.64
N TRP A 33 11.62 -11.30 -9.81
CA TRP A 33 10.28 -11.56 -10.36
C TRP A 33 10.39 -11.86 -11.86
N SER A 34 9.27 -12.18 -12.51
CA SER A 34 9.26 -12.55 -13.93
C SER A 34 8.34 -11.67 -14.74
N ASN A 35 8.83 -11.13 -15.85
CA ASN A 35 8.01 -10.47 -16.86
C ASN A 35 7.75 -11.44 -18.01
N CYS A 36 6.48 -11.75 -18.26
CA CYS A 36 6.08 -12.78 -19.21
C CYS A 36 5.44 -12.16 -20.47
N ALA A 37 5.81 -12.67 -21.63
CA ALA A 37 5.23 -12.31 -22.92
C ALA A 37 4.17 -13.33 -23.36
N ALA A 38 3.38 -12.96 -24.38
CA ALA A 38 2.46 -13.87 -25.03
C ALA A 38 3.18 -15.18 -25.45
N GLY A 39 2.51 -16.32 -25.23
CA GLY A 39 3.10 -17.64 -25.44
C GLY A 39 3.84 -18.23 -24.22
N GLY A 40 3.88 -17.51 -23.08
CA GLY A 40 4.35 -18.03 -21.80
C GLY A 40 5.87 -17.93 -21.58
N ALA A 41 6.59 -17.27 -22.47
CA ALA A 41 8.02 -17.00 -22.28
C ALA A 41 8.21 -15.91 -21.22
N CYS A 42 8.93 -16.22 -20.15
CA CYS A 42 9.16 -15.30 -19.04
C CYS A 42 10.65 -14.93 -18.93
N THR A 43 10.91 -13.64 -18.67
CA THR A 43 12.24 -13.11 -18.41
C THR A 43 12.36 -12.74 -16.94
N LYS A 44 13.42 -13.24 -16.29
CA LYS A 44 13.73 -12.89 -14.91
C LYS A 44 14.15 -11.42 -14.81
N VAL A 45 13.55 -10.71 -13.86
CA VAL A 45 13.91 -9.35 -13.48
C VAL A 45 14.46 -9.36 -12.06
N ASN A 46 15.58 -8.67 -11.85
CA ASN A 46 16.17 -8.50 -10.53
C ASN A 46 15.64 -7.21 -9.92
N GLY A 47 14.84 -7.32 -8.86
CA GLY A 47 14.41 -6.21 -8.04
C GLY A 47 14.95 -6.29 -6.63
N ALA A 48 14.41 -5.44 -5.76
CA ALA A 48 14.61 -5.48 -4.33
C ALA A 48 13.33 -5.02 -3.63
N VAL A 49 13.25 -5.17 -2.31
CA VAL A 49 12.15 -4.60 -1.53
C VAL A 49 12.63 -3.53 -0.57
N THR A 50 11.80 -2.53 -0.33
CA THR A 50 12.06 -1.51 0.70
C THR A 50 10.90 -1.42 1.67
N VAL A 51 11.20 -1.18 2.95
CA VAL A 51 10.17 -0.97 3.98
C VAL A 51 9.62 0.44 3.92
N ASP A 52 8.32 0.55 4.17
CA ASP A 52 7.60 1.80 4.31
C ASP A 52 8.21 2.72 5.39
N ALA A 53 8.17 4.03 5.11
CA ALA A 53 8.74 5.07 5.95
C ALA A 53 8.16 5.12 7.36
N ASN A 54 6.91 4.68 7.58
CA ASN A 54 6.25 4.70 8.88
C ASN A 54 6.91 3.74 9.87
N TRP A 55 7.47 2.62 9.40
CA TRP A 55 8.21 1.67 10.26
C TRP A 55 9.64 2.11 10.55
N ARG A 56 10.20 3.00 9.73
CA ARG A 56 11.59 3.43 9.88
C ARG A 56 11.79 4.26 11.13
N TRP A 57 13.00 4.17 11.66
CA TRP A 57 13.47 5.04 12.72
C TRP A 57 13.45 6.49 12.24
N THR A 58 12.85 7.36 13.06
CA THR A 58 12.75 8.81 12.79
C THR A 58 13.45 9.58 13.91
N HIS A 59 14.61 10.16 13.61
CA HIS A 59 15.47 10.84 14.60
C HIS A 59 16.05 12.14 14.05
N GLN A 60 16.72 12.91 14.92
CA GLN A 60 17.34 14.17 14.53
C GLN A 60 18.44 13.98 13.49
N THR A 61 18.59 14.93 12.58
CA THR A 61 19.65 14.93 11.56
C THR A 61 21.06 15.10 12.16
N SER A 62 21.16 15.66 13.37
CA SER A 62 22.42 15.94 14.06
C SER A 62 22.87 14.83 15.02
N GLY A 63 22.09 13.77 15.23
CA GLY A 63 22.39 12.75 16.23
C GLY A 63 21.37 11.62 16.24
N SER A 64 21.25 10.89 17.35
CA SER A 64 20.35 9.73 17.49
C SER A 64 19.13 10.00 18.38
N THR A 65 18.87 11.26 18.75
CA THR A 65 17.67 11.61 19.53
C THR A 65 16.42 11.43 18.67
N ASN A 66 15.47 10.62 19.12
CA ASN A 66 14.25 10.33 18.39
C ASN A 66 13.40 11.59 18.20
N CYS A 67 12.92 11.81 16.98
CA CYS A 67 11.84 12.76 16.71
C CYS A 67 10.46 12.15 16.93
N TYR A 68 10.35 10.82 16.82
CA TYR A 68 9.14 10.06 17.06
C TYR A 68 9.47 8.80 17.87
N THR A 69 8.76 8.57 18.99
CA THR A 69 8.95 7.39 19.86
C THR A 69 7.60 6.88 20.35
N GLY A 70 7.39 5.56 20.31
CA GLY A 70 6.10 4.97 20.61
C GLY A 70 5.06 5.55 19.65
N ASN A 71 4.09 6.30 20.18
CA ASN A 71 3.04 6.94 19.41
C ASN A 71 3.08 8.48 19.46
N LYS A 72 4.24 9.10 19.73
CA LYS A 72 4.36 10.56 19.91
C LYS A 72 5.55 11.15 19.19
N TRP A 73 5.32 12.34 18.62
CA TRP A 73 6.39 13.26 18.19
C TRP A 73 6.97 14.02 19.39
N ASP A 74 8.28 14.25 19.38
CA ASP A 74 8.96 15.11 20.35
C ASP A 74 8.86 16.59 19.92
N THR A 75 7.84 17.27 20.45
CA THR A 75 7.55 18.66 20.13
C THR A 75 8.59 19.67 20.65
N SER A 76 9.54 19.23 21.49
CA SER A 76 10.66 20.07 21.93
C SER A 76 11.75 20.21 20.85
N ILE A 77 11.80 19.26 19.91
CA ILE A 77 12.72 19.27 18.76
C ILE A 77 12.16 20.14 17.63
N CYS A 78 10.89 19.93 17.32
CA CYS A 78 10.18 20.56 16.21
C CYS A 78 8.66 20.48 16.42
N SER A 79 7.90 21.44 15.91
CA SER A 79 6.45 21.53 16.18
C SER A 79 5.57 21.79 14.95
N THR A 80 6.17 21.99 13.77
CA THR A 80 5.44 22.13 12.50
C THR A 80 5.94 21.11 11.49
N GLY A 81 5.12 20.81 10.47
CA GLY A 81 5.46 19.81 9.47
C GLY A 81 6.76 20.10 8.73
N GLU A 82 7.01 21.35 8.32
CA GLU A 82 8.25 21.73 7.65
C GLU A 82 9.46 21.74 8.60
N ASP A 83 9.28 22.21 9.85
CA ASP A 83 10.36 22.24 10.82
C ASP A 83 10.83 20.82 11.18
N CYS A 84 9.87 19.93 11.47
CA CYS A 84 10.16 18.53 11.74
C CYS A 84 10.76 17.82 10.54
N ALA A 85 10.25 18.04 9.34
CA ALA A 85 10.86 17.49 8.14
C ALA A 85 12.34 17.91 8.05
N SER A 86 12.70 19.18 8.31
CA SER A 86 14.09 19.65 8.22
C SER A 86 15.03 19.17 9.32
N LYS A 87 14.52 18.93 10.53
CA LYS A 87 15.33 18.56 11.70
C LYS A 87 15.39 17.05 11.91
N CYS A 88 14.49 16.31 11.29
CA CYS A 88 14.37 14.86 11.44
C CYS A 88 14.64 14.15 10.12
N CYS A 89 15.09 12.90 10.23
CA CYS A 89 15.42 12.06 9.10
C CYS A 89 14.86 10.65 9.28
N LEU A 90 14.68 9.98 8.14
CA LEU A 90 14.54 8.52 8.09
C LEU A 90 15.92 7.89 7.96
N ASP A 91 16.12 6.75 8.62
CA ASP A 91 17.39 6.01 8.57
C ASP A 91 17.21 4.63 7.89
N GLY A 92 18.32 3.94 7.66
CA GLY A 92 18.36 2.59 7.09
C GLY A 92 17.66 1.55 7.98
N ALA A 93 17.33 0.41 7.38
CA ALA A 93 16.56 -0.64 8.01
C ALA A 93 17.35 -1.96 8.15
N ASP A 94 17.32 -2.56 9.36
CA ASP A 94 17.64 -3.97 9.55
C ASP A 94 16.39 -4.83 9.28
N TYR A 95 16.20 -5.18 8.01
CA TYR A 95 15.03 -5.92 7.51
C TYR A 95 14.76 -7.22 8.27
N ALA A 96 15.77 -8.08 8.43
CA ALA A 96 15.60 -9.39 9.02
C ALA A 96 15.51 -9.33 10.55
N GLY A 97 16.42 -8.61 11.20
CA GLY A 97 16.52 -8.60 12.66
C GLY A 97 15.44 -7.76 13.33
N THR A 98 15.07 -6.62 12.72
CA THR A 98 14.09 -5.69 13.31
C THR A 98 12.67 -5.92 12.78
N TYR A 99 12.49 -6.12 11.48
CA TYR A 99 11.15 -6.21 10.87
C TYR A 99 10.72 -7.64 10.55
N GLY A 100 11.61 -8.63 10.65
CA GLY A 100 11.30 -10.02 10.34
C GLY A 100 11.00 -10.25 8.87
N ALA A 101 11.55 -9.39 7.99
CA ALA A 101 11.40 -9.47 6.55
C ALA A 101 12.66 -10.09 5.92
N THR A 102 12.47 -11.18 5.19
CA THR A 102 13.57 -11.93 4.55
C THR A 102 13.21 -12.34 3.13
N THR A 103 14.19 -12.36 2.24
CA THR A 103 13.99 -12.82 0.86
C THR A 103 14.89 -14.01 0.52
N THR A 104 14.44 -14.84 -0.42
CA THR A 104 15.25 -15.90 -1.04
C THR A 104 14.79 -16.09 -2.48
N GLY A 105 15.61 -15.67 -3.45
CA GLY A 105 15.23 -15.71 -4.86
C GLY A 105 14.03 -14.82 -5.16
N ASP A 106 12.91 -15.43 -5.51
CA ASP A 106 11.61 -14.80 -5.81
C ASP A 106 10.62 -14.80 -4.64
N ALA A 107 11.02 -15.31 -3.47
CA ALA A 107 10.17 -15.35 -2.28
C ALA A 107 10.50 -14.22 -1.30
N LEU A 108 9.46 -13.54 -0.82
CA LEU A 108 9.47 -12.65 0.34
C LEU A 108 8.69 -13.30 1.48
N SER A 109 9.26 -13.32 2.69
CA SER A 109 8.58 -13.75 3.91
C SER A 109 8.51 -12.58 4.89
N LEU A 110 7.31 -12.31 5.40
CA LEU A 110 7.03 -11.27 6.38
C LEU A 110 6.49 -11.91 7.66
N LYS A 111 7.16 -11.65 8.79
CA LYS A 111 6.64 -12.02 10.10
C LYS A 111 5.72 -10.92 10.63
N PHE A 112 4.62 -11.33 11.26
CA PHE A 112 3.71 -10.38 11.90
C PHE A 112 4.33 -9.75 13.16
N VAL A 113 4.93 -10.56 14.05
CA VAL A 113 5.65 -10.05 15.23
C VAL A 113 7.12 -10.42 15.15
N GLN A 114 7.99 -9.41 15.24
CA GLN A 114 9.44 -9.60 15.33
C GLN A 114 9.95 -8.96 16.62
N GLN A 115 10.43 -9.82 17.54
CA GLN A 115 11.05 -9.37 18.78
C GLN A 115 12.54 -9.13 18.54
N GLY A 116 12.94 -7.86 18.53
CA GLY A 116 14.33 -7.44 18.49
C GLY A 116 14.93 -7.33 19.90
N PRO A 117 16.22 -6.96 20.00
CA PRO A 117 16.92 -6.82 21.28
C PRO A 117 16.39 -5.67 22.14
N TYR A 118 15.85 -4.61 21.53
CA TYR A 118 15.40 -3.39 22.21
C TYR A 118 13.99 -2.94 21.83
N SER A 119 13.33 -3.65 20.92
CA SER A 119 12.02 -3.28 20.38
C SER A 119 11.22 -4.52 20.00
N LYS A 120 9.92 -4.34 19.86
CA LYS A 120 8.98 -5.33 19.33
C LYS A 120 8.28 -4.70 18.13
N ASN A 121 8.59 -5.20 16.93
CA ASN A 121 7.94 -4.78 15.71
C ASN A 121 6.61 -5.54 15.51
N ILE A 122 5.58 -4.83 15.07
CA ILE A 122 4.27 -5.37 14.68
C ILE A 122 4.02 -4.98 13.22
N GLY A 123 3.68 -5.99 12.42
CA GLY A 123 3.38 -5.83 11.01
C GLY A 123 4.54 -5.32 10.17
N SER A 124 4.28 -5.18 8.88
CA SER A 124 5.19 -4.51 7.94
C SER A 124 4.48 -4.18 6.64
N ARG A 125 4.93 -3.12 5.95
CA ARG A 125 4.55 -2.79 4.58
C ARG A 125 5.80 -2.60 3.73
N MET A 126 5.86 -3.28 2.59
CA MET A 126 7.02 -3.37 1.71
C MET A 126 6.64 -3.02 0.28
N TYR A 127 7.56 -2.38 -0.44
CA TYR A 127 7.38 -2.01 -1.85
C TYR A 127 8.42 -2.70 -2.72
N LEU A 128 8.02 -3.13 -3.92
CA LEU A 128 8.97 -3.62 -4.92
C LEU A 128 9.70 -2.46 -5.59
N MET A 129 11.02 -2.59 -5.73
CA MET A 129 11.92 -1.56 -6.25
C MET A 129 12.45 -1.90 -7.64
N GLU A 130 12.59 -0.87 -8.47
CA GLU A 130 13.34 -0.87 -9.72
C GLU A 130 14.62 -0.04 -9.50
N GLY A 131 15.76 -0.71 -9.37
CA GLY A 131 17.02 -0.05 -9.03
C GLY A 131 17.05 0.42 -7.57
N THR A 132 17.72 1.54 -7.31
CA THR A 132 18.00 2.01 -5.94
C THR A 132 16.98 3.02 -5.42
N ASP A 133 16.43 3.85 -6.31
CA ASP A 133 15.72 5.09 -5.99
C ASP A 133 14.31 5.20 -6.61
N LYS A 134 13.81 4.11 -7.22
CA LYS A 134 12.46 4.05 -7.78
C LYS A 134 11.74 2.77 -7.39
N TYR A 135 10.42 2.87 -7.22
CA TYR A 135 9.53 1.73 -7.17
C TYR A 135 9.40 1.09 -8.55
N GLN A 136 9.21 -0.23 -8.57
CA GLN A 136 8.79 -0.92 -9.78
C GLN A 136 7.32 -0.57 -10.05
N MET A 137 7.08 0.13 -11.16
CA MET A 137 5.74 0.48 -11.61
C MET A 137 5.16 -0.63 -12.49
N PHE A 138 3.85 -0.90 -12.34
CA PHE A 138 3.11 -1.88 -13.12
C PHE A 138 1.90 -1.24 -13.79
N LYS A 139 1.82 -1.35 -15.12
CA LYS A 139 0.62 -1.03 -15.89
C LYS A 139 -0.18 -2.30 -16.07
N LEU A 140 -1.34 -2.38 -15.43
CA LEU A 140 -2.10 -3.61 -15.24
C LEU A 140 -3.28 -3.75 -16.19
N LEU A 141 -3.79 -2.64 -16.75
CA LEU A 141 -4.92 -2.71 -17.68
C LEU A 141 -4.56 -3.56 -18.91
N GLY A 142 -5.42 -4.52 -19.26
CA GLY A 142 -5.17 -5.47 -20.35
C GLY A 142 -4.10 -6.52 -20.04
N GLN A 143 -3.58 -6.58 -18.81
CA GLN A 143 -2.53 -7.51 -18.39
C GLN A 143 -3.04 -8.58 -17.41
N GLU A 144 -2.15 -9.50 -17.08
CA GLU A 144 -2.29 -10.49 -16.03
C GLU A 144 -1.21 -10.28 -14.96
N PHE A 145 -1.59 -10.34 -13.69
CA PHE A 145 -0.66 -10.38 -12.56
C PHE A 145 -0.86 -11.67 -11.76
N THR A 146 0.24 -12.38 -11.52
CA THR A 146 0.24 -13.72 -10.92
C THR A 146 1.32 -13.84 -9.87
N PHE A 147 1.00 -14.47 -8.75
CA PHE A 147 1.94 -14.74 -7.67
C PHE A 147 1.59 -16.04 -6.92
N ASP A 148 2.60 -16.61 -6.26
CA ASP A 148 2.41 -17.69 -5.31
C ASP A 148 2.31 -17.13 -3.88
N VAL A 149 1.47 -17.73 -3.04
CA VAL A 149 1.28 -17.32 -1.65
C VAL A 149 1.05 -18.50 -0.71
N ASP A 150 1.57 -18.39 0.51
CA ASP A 150 1.32 -19.30 1.62
C ASP A 150 0.78 -18.51 2.83
N VAL A 151 -0.51 -18.69 3.11
CA VAL A 151 -1.19 -18.08 4.26
C VAL A 151 -1.46 -19.08 5.39
N SER A 152 -0.85 -20.27 5.35
CA SER A 152 -1.18 -21.40 6.25
C SER A 152 -1.01 -21.11 7.74
N LYS A 153 -0.17 -20.11 8.06
CA LYS A 153 0.15 -19.63 9.40
C LYS A 153 -0.53 -18.30 9.77
N LEU A 154 -1.36 -17.77 8.88
CA LEU A 154 -2.04 -16.49 9.05
C LEU A 154 -3.50 -16.76 9.41
N GLY A 155 -3.85 -16.56 10.69
CA GLY A 155 -5.17 -16.90 11.25
C GLY A 155 -6.15 -15.73 11.22
N CYS A 156 -7.26 -15.86 11.95
CA CYS A 156 -8.25 -14.79 12.14
C CYS A 156 -7.61 -13.53 12.74
N GLY A 157 -8.09 -12.35 12.33
CA GLY A 157 -7.62 -11.04 12.82
C GLY A 157 -6.31 -10.58 12.21
N LEU A 158 -5.73 -11.35 11.28
CA LEU A 158 -4.56 -10.95 10.51
C LEU A 158 -4.91 -10.86 9.03
N ASN A 159 -4.17 -10.01 8.32
CA ASN A 159 -4.23 -9.88 6.88
C ASN A 159 -2.81 -9.89 6.29
N GLY A 160 -2.53 -10.85 5.42
CA GLY A 160 -1.35 -10.83 4.55
C GLY A 160 -1.78 -10.29 3.20
N ALA A 161 -1.48 -9.02 2.92
CA ALA A 161 -2.00 -8.32 1.76
C ALA A 161 -0.96 -8.12 0.66
N LEU A 162 -1.38 -8.28 -0.59
CA LEU A 162 -0.65 -7.91 -1.80
C LEU A 162 -1.58 -7.10 -2.70
N TYR A 163 -1.21 -5.86 -2.97
CA TYR A 163 -2.07 -4.88 -3.62
C TYR A 163 -1.27 -3.84 -4.38
N PHE A 164 -1.98 -2.98 -5.10
CA PHE A 164 -1.39 -1.91 -5.90
C PHE A 164 -1.98 -0.56 -5.53
N VAL A 165 -1.14 0.46 -5.44
CA VAL A 165 -1.57 1.84 -5.17
C VAL A 165 -0.93 2.81 -6.17
N SER A 166 -1.64 3.88 -6.49
CA SER A 166 -1.19 4.93 -7.42
C SER A 166 -0.23 5.94 -6.77
N MET A 167 0.83 5.43 -6.12
CA MET A 167 1.96 6.20 -5.63
C MET A 167 2.86 6.66 -6.79
N ASP A 168 3.61 7.74 -6.58
CA ASP A 168 4.67 8.16 -7.51
C ASP A 168 5.87 7.21 -7.45
N ALA A 169 6.47 6.91 -8.61
CA ALA A 169 7.60 6.00 -8.72
C ALA A 169 8.82 6.41 -7.86
N ASP A 170 8.99 7.70 -7.57
CA ASP A 170 10.09 8.23 -6.75
C ASP A 170 9.67 8.51 -5.29
N GLY A 171 8.49 8.05 -4.88
CA GLY A 171 7.92 8.30 -3.55
C GLY A 171 7.53 9.76 -3.32
N GLY A 172 7.31 10.54 -4.39
CA GLY A 172 6.90 11.94 -4.37
C GLY A 172 8.07 12.93 -4.31
N ALA A 173 9.32 12.46 -4.43
CA ALA A 173 10.52 13.31 -4.31
C ALA A 173 10.57 14.44 -5.36
N SER A 174 10.11 14.18 -6.58
CA SER A 174 10.03 15.20 -7.65
C SER A 174 8.91 16.22 -7.43
N LYS A 175 7.76 15.80 -6.90
CA LYS A 175 6.62 16.69 -6.57
C LYS A 175 6.88 17.53 -5.32
N HIS A 176 7.60 16.96 -4.36
CA HIS A 176 7.90 17.58 -3.08
C HIS A 176 9.40 17.66 -2.90
N PRO A 177 10.07 18.78 -3.30
CA PRO A 177 11.51 18.93 -3.13
C PRO A 177 11.99 18.83 -1.68
N SER A 178 11.06 18.96 -0.72
CA SER A 178 11.29 18.70 0.70
C SER A 178 11.43 17.21 1.00
N ASN A 179 10.91 16.27 0.22
CA ASN A 179 11.18 14.86 0.40
C ASN A 179 12.56 14.48 -0.20
N LYS A 180 13.60 14.38 0.65
CA LYS A 180 14.93 13.88 0.22
C LYS A 180 15.10 12.38 0.34
N ALA A 181 14.12 11.69 0.94
CA ALA A 181 14.18 10.27 1.21
C ALA A 181 13.66 9.45 0.03
N GLY A 182 12.49 9.81 -0.51
CA GLY A 182 11.93 9.21 -1.72
C GLY A 182 11.69 7.70 -1.60
N ALA A 183 11.52 7.06 -2.76
CA ALA A 183 11.29 5.61 -2.85
C ALA A 183 12.42 4.79 -2.22
N SER A 184 13.65 5.31 -2.17
CA SER A 184 14.78 4.66 -1.48
C SER A 184 14.50 4.32 -0.02
N TYR A 185 13.61 5.08 0.63
CA TYR A 185 13.24 4.94 2.04
C TYR A 185 11.73 4.72 2.23
N GLY A 186 11.01 4.28 1.19
CA GLY A 186 9.63 3.88 1.33
C GLY A 186 8.64 5.03 1.59
N THR A 187 8.91 6.24 1.09
CA THR A 187 8.02 7.40 1.29
C THR A 187 6.91 7.52 0.24
N GLY A 188 5.88 8.32 0.54
CA GLY A 188 4.87 8.70 -0.44
C GLY A 188 3.68 7.75 -0.52
N TYR A 189 3.50 6.90 0.49
CA TYR A 189 2.35 6.01 0.57
C TYR A 189 1.03 6.77 0.53
N CYS A 190 0.05 6.13 -0.09
CA CYS A 190 -1.33 6.54 -0.19
C CYS A 190 -2.15 5.29 -0.51
N ASP A 191 -3.43 5.31 -0.18
CA ASP A 191 -4.39 4.27 -0.55
C ASP A 191 -5.81 4.83 -0.57
N SER A 192 -6.81 3.97 -0.74
CA SER A 192 -8.23 4.38 -0.83
C SER A 192 -8.85 4.81 0.49
N GLN A 193 -8.18 4.51 1.61
CA GLN A 193 -8.60 4.88 2.97
C GLN A 193 -8.12 6.29 3.35
N CYS A 194 -7.31 6.94 2.50
CA CYS A 194 -6.75 8.25 2.78
C CYS A 194 -6.03 8.34 4.14
N PRO A 195 -5.11 7.41 4.46
CA PRO A 195 -4.55 7.19 5.79
C PRO A 195 -3.92 8.44 6.38
N ARG A 196 -4.28 8.71 7.64
CA ARG A 196 -3.81 9.85 8.43
C ARG A 196 -2.73 9.49 9.46
N ASP A 197 -2.35 8.23 9.53
CA ASP A 197 -1.33 7.70 10.43
C ASP A 197 0.10 7.82 9.87
N LEU A 198 0.22 8.21 8.60
CA LEU A 198 1.52 8.41 7.97
C LEU A 198 2.26 9.57 8.64
N LYS A 199 3.47 9.29 9.12
CA LYS A 199 4.35 10.29 9.73
C LYS A 199 4.82 11.37 8.76
N PHE A 200 4.87 11.09 7.45
CA PHE A 200 5.30 12.06 6.44
C PHE A 200 4.38 12.03 5.22
N ILE A 201 3.86 13.19 4.83
CA ILE A 201 2.98 13.39 3.66
C ILE A 201 3.44 14.69 2.96
N ASP A 202 3.49 14.70 1.62
CA ASP A 202 3.91 15.85 0.81
C ASP A 202 5.30 16.43 1.19
N GLY A 203 6.19 15.55 1.68
CA GLY A 203 7.52 15.93 2.18
C GLY A 203 7.50 16.76 3.48
N LYS A 204 6.39 16.74 4.22
CA LYS A 204 6.21 17.36 5.54
C LYS A 204 5.96 16.30 6.60
N ALA A 205 6.39 16.53 7.83
CA ALA A 205 5.98 15.68 8.94
C ALA A 205 4.51 15.93 9.30
N ASN A 206 3.73 14.87 9.53
CA ASN A 206 2.32 14.96 9.92
C ASN A 206 2.18 15.19 11.44
N VAL A 207 2.94 16.13 11.99
CA VAL A 207 3.04 16.39 13.43
C VAL A 207 1.89 17.24 13.98
N GLU A 208 1.32 18.10 13.13
CA GLU A 208 0.27 19.02 13.53
C GLU A 208 -1.01 18.26 13.83
N GLY A 209 -1.55 18.48 15.03
CA GLY A 209 -2.76 17.80 15.50
C GLY A 209 -2.58 16.30 15.75
N TRP A 210 -1.34 15.81 15.89
CA TRP A 210 -1.08 14.39 16.12
C TRP A 210 -1.77 13.87 17.40
N VAL A 211 -2.66 12.90 17.23
CA VAL A 211 -3.36 12.20 18.32
C VAL A 211 -2.85 10.77 18.39
N PRO A 212 -2.20 10.37 19.50
CA PRO A 212 -1.80 8.98 19.72
C PRO A 212 -3.00 8.02 19.64
N SER A 213 -2.82 6.87 19.00
CA SER A 213 -3.85 5.84 18.97
C SER A 213 -4.16 5.34 20.39
N SER A 214 -5.43 5.00 20.62
CA SER A 214 -5.89 4.46 21.91
C SER A 214 -5.63 2.96 22.07
N ASN A 215 -5.42 2.24 20.96
CA ASN A 215 -5.24 0.80 20.92
C ASN A 215 -3.92 0.36 20.24
N ASP A 216 -3.15 1.28 19.65
CA ASP A 216 -1.81 1.02 19.11
C ASP A 216 -0.75 1.90 19.80
N ALA A 217 0.27 1.25 20.37
CA ALA A 217 1.37 1.90 21.06
C ALA A 217 2.38 2.59 20.12
N ASN A 218 2.30 2.33 18.82
CA ASN A 218 3.25 2.82 17.80
C ASN A 218 2.61 3.78 16.78
N ALA A 219 1.28 3.88 16.75
CA ALA A 219 0.55 4.67 15.78
C ALA A 219 -0.25 5.82 16.41
N GLY A 220 -0.68 6.73 15.56
CA GLY A 220 -1.54 7.85 15.87
C GLY A 220 -2.04 8.45 14.57
N VAL A 221 -2.77 9.56 14.63
CA VAL A 221 -3.27 10.24 13.43
C VAL A 221 -2.92 11.72 13.47
N GLY A 222 -2.41 12.25 12.38
CA GLY A 222 -2.18 13.67 12.19
C GLY A 222 -3.33 14.36 11.45
N ASN A 223 -3.16 15.65 11.17
CA ASN A 223 -4.16 16.43 10.44
C ASN A 223 -4.24 16.11 8.94
N MET A 224 -3.15 15.61 8.34
CA MET A 224 -3.09 15.27 6.92
C MET A 224 -3.38 13.78 6.71
N GLY A 225 -4.02 13.45 5.59
CA GLY A 225 -4.07 12.09 5.04
C GLY A 225 -3.56 12.06 3.61
N SER A 226 -3.33 10.86 3.06
CA SER A 226 -2.75 10.65 1.73
C SER A 226 -3.60 9.67 0.93
N CYS A 227 -4.33 10.15 -0.07
CA CYS A 227 -5.28 9.37 -0.86
C CYS A 227 -4.70 8.99 -2.22
N CYS A 228 -5.01 7.79 -2.74
CA CYS A 228 -4.88 7.46 -4.16
C CYS A 228 -5.67 6.21 -4.51
N SER A 229 -5.86 5.95 -5.81
CA SER A 229 -6.51 4.73 -6.27
C SER A 229 -5.77 3.48 -5.80
N GLU A 230 -6.54 2.44 -5.46
CA GLU A 230 -6.04 1.19 -4.91
C GLU A 230 -6.70 -0.01 -5.58
N MET A 231 -5.91 -1.05 -5.82
CA MET A 231 -6.38 -2.34 -6.31
C MET A 231 -5.86 -3.44 -5.40
N ASP A 232 -6.75 -3.93 -4.55
CA ASP A 232 -6.50 -5.06 -3.67
C ASP A 232 -6.58 -6.36 -4.44
N ILE A 233 -5.42 -6.86 -4.86
CA ILE A 233 -5.33 -8.16 -5.52
C ILE A 233 -5.61 -9.27 -4.52
N TRP A 234 -5.13 -9.08 -3.30
CA TRP A 234 -5.15 -10.11 -2.28
C TRP A 234 -5.15 -9.47 -0.91
N GLU A 235 -6.28 -9.54 -0.24
CA GLU A 235 -6.37 -9.40 1.20
C GLU A 235 -6.81 -10.75 1.74
N ALA A 236 -6.01 -11.37 2.60
CA ALA A 236 -6.32 -12.73 3.03
C ALA A 236 -5.66 -13.16 4.32
N ASN A 237 -6.28 -14.18 4.89
CA ASN A 237 -5.70 -15.11 5.84
C ASN A 237 -6.13 -16.53 5.47
N SER A 238 -5.78 -17.53 6.28
CA SER A 238 -6.16 -18.92 6.01
C SER A 238 -7.68 -19.20 6.06
N VAL A 239 -8.50 -18.24 6.48
CA VAL A 239 -9.95 -18.39 6.67
C VAL A 239 -10.73 -17.69 5.56
N SER A 240 -10.26 -16.56 5.06
CA SER A 240 -10.98 -15.77 4.05
C SER A 240 -10.03 -14.97 3.17
N THR A 241 -10.48 -14.67 1.96
CA THR A 241 -9.78 -13.78 1.03
C THR A 241 -10.77 -12.93 0.23
N ALA A 242 -10.35 -11.70 -0.09
CA ALA A 242 -11.05 -10.79 -0.99
C ALA A 242 -10.09 -10.24 -2.06
N TYR A 243 -10.66 -9.78 -3.17
CA TYR A 243 -10.01 -8.89 -4.11
C TYR A 243 -10.97 -7.76 -4.49
N THR A 244 -10.46 -6.53 -4.48
CA THR A 244 -11.30 -5.34 -4.41
C THR A 244 -10.67 -4.17 -5.17
N PRO A 245 -11.32 -3.63 -6.21
CA PRO A 245 -10.95 -2.35 -6.79
C PRO A 245 -11.53 -1.18 -5.97
N HIS A 246 -10.69 -0.19 -5.69
CA HIS A 246 -11.04 1.03 -4.97
C HIS A 246 -10.70 2.27 -5.82
N PRO A 247 -11.67 2.81 -6.58
CA PRO A 247 -11.44 4.01 -7.38
C PRO A 247 -11.39 5.27 -6.51
N CYS A 248 -10.57 6.22 -6.93
CA CYS A 248 -10.57 7.58 -6.43
C CYS A 248 -10.82 8.56 -7.57
N GLU A 249 -11.47 9.69 -7.28
CA GLU A 249 -11.72 10.76 -8.27
C GLU A 249 -10.41 11.28 -8.87
N THR A 250 -9.38 11.48 -8.02
CA THR A 250 -7.99 11.68 -8.43
C THR A 250 -7.26 10.34 -8.42
N VAL A 251 -6.66 9.96 -9.55
CA VAL A 251 -5.95 8.68 -9.68
C VAL A 251 -4.69 8.63 -8.81
N GLY A 252 -3.76 9.55 -9.04
CA GLY A 252 -2.49 9.61 -8.31
C GLY A 252 -2.65 10.15 -6.89
N GLN A 253 -1.55 10.13 -6.14
CA GLN A 253 -1.50 10.66 -4.77
C GLN A 253 -2.01 12.11 -4.68
N LEU A 254 -2.93 12.33 -3.74
CA LEU A 254 -3.41 13.64 -3.32
C LEU A 254 -3.62 13.67 -1.81
N SER A 255 -3.07 14.68 -1.14
CA SER A 255 -3.29 14.87 0.29
C SER A 255 -4.67 15.42 0.61
N CYS A 256 -5.17 15.09 1.80
CA CYS A 256 -6.45 15.53 2.35
C CYS A 256 -6.26 16.01 3.80
N SER A 257 -7.31 16.57 4.42
CA SER A 257 -7.23 17.04 5.80
C SER A 257 -8.44 16.65 6.65
N GLY A 258 -8.14 16.19 7.88
CA GLY A 258 -9.15 15.91 8.90
C GLY A 258 -10.19 14.88 8.45
N ASP A 259 -11.42 15.06 8.89
CA ASP A 259 -12.53 14.15 8.53
C ASP A 259 -12.90 14.21 7.04
N ALA A 260 -12.56 15.29 6.33
CA ALA A 260 -12.78 15.39 4.88
C ALA A 260 -11.91 14.40 4.08
N CYS A 261 -10.92 13.75 4.71
CA CYS A 261 -10.24 12.60 4.13
C CYS A 261 -11.18 11.41 3.89
N GLY A 262 -12.22 11.23 4.70
CA GLY A 262 -12.97 9.99 4.74
C GLY A 262 -12.16 8.82 5.28
N GLY A 263 -12.46 7.61 4.81
CA GLY A 263 -11.83 6.37 5.29
C GLY A 263 -12.37 5.87 6.65
N THR A 264 -11.91 4.70 7.06
CA THR A 264 -12.31 4.02 8.33
C THR A 264 -12.08 4.88 9.57
N TYR A 265 -10.93 5.55 9.67
CA TYR A 265 -10.52 6.33 10.83
C TYR A 265 -10.95 7.80 10.73
N SER A 266 -12.23 8.03 10.39
CA SER A 266 -12.86 9.36 10.31
C SER A 266 -14.31 9.30 10.77
N ALA A 267 -14.89 10.45 11.12
CA ALA A 267 -16.33 10.54 11.38
C ALA A 267 -17.19 10.45 10.10
N THR A 268 -16.57 10.58 8.92
CA THR A 268 -17.27 10.75 7.64
C THR A 268 -16.65 9.88 6.54
N ARG A 269 -16.75 8.55 6.71
CA ARG A 269 -16.18 7.51 5.84
C ARG A 269 -16.21 7.83 4.34
N TYR A 270 -17.35 8.25 3.80
CA TYR A 270 -17.57 8.46 2.36
C TYR A 270 -17.40 9.92 1.88
N ALA A 271 -17.00 10.85 2.76
CA ALA A 271 -16.85 12.26 2.39
C ALA A 271 -15.58 12.55 1.57
N GLY A 272 -14.63 11.63 1.56
CA GLY A 272 -13.36 11.74 0.83
C GLY A 272 -13.50 11.55 -0.68
N GLN A 273 -12.37 11.65 -1.38
CA GLN A 273 -12.30 11.49 -2.84
C GLN A 273 -12.21 10.03 -3.31
N CYS A 274 -11.99 9.10 -2.39
CA CYS A 274 -11.82 7.68 -2.65
C CYS A 274 -13.04 6.90 -2.18
N ASP A 275 -13.25 5.73 -2.78
CA ASP A 275 -14.16 4.72 -2.28
C ASP A 275 -13.43 3.82 -1.25
N PRO A 276 -13.72 3.95 0.06
CA PRO A 276 -13.06 3.16 1.09
C PRO A 276 -13.64 1.74 1.22
N ASP A 277 -14.75 1.41 0.56
CA ASP A 277 -15.37 0.08 0.62
C ASP A 277 -14.97 -0.79 -0.58
N GLY A 278 -14.90 -0.18 -1.76
CA GLY A 278 -14.60 -0.87 -3.00
C GLY A 278 -15.74 -1.74 -3.51
N CYS A 279 -15.48 -2.49 -4.59
CA CYS A 279 -16.36 -3.54 -5.10
C CYS A 279 -15.76 -4.93 -4.89
N ASP A 280 -15.95 -5.47 -3.69
CA ASP A 280 -15.24 -6.66 -3.24
C ASP A 280 -15.80 -7.97 -3.82
N PHE A 281 -14.90 -8.93 -4.02
CA PHE A 281 -15.27 -10.33 -4.23
C PHE A 281 -14.56 -11.20 -3.20
N ASN A 282 -15.29 -11.54 -2.13
CA ASN A 282 -14.92 -12.58 -1.18
C ASN A 282 -15.81 -13.80 -1.41
N SER A 283 -15.21 -14.96 -1.70
CA SER A 283 -15.96 -16.19 -2.03
C SER A 283 -16.97 -16.59 -0.93
N TYR A 284 -16.59 -16.43 0.35
CA TYR A 284 -17.47 -16.72 1.48
C TYR A 284 -18.61 -15.69 1.57
N ARG A 285 -18.30 -14.40 1.43
CA ARG A 285 -19.30 -13.31 1.43
C ARG A 285 -20.31 -13.47 0.30
N MET A 286 -19.85 -13.99 -0.84
CA MET A 286 -20.69 -14.32 -2.00
C MET A 286 -21.39 -15.69 -1.89
N GLY A 287 -21.44 -16.28 -0.69
CA GLY A 287 -22.27 -17.45 -0.38
C GLY A 287 -21.59 -18.80 -0.54
N ASN A 288 -20.43 -18.88 -1.20
CA ASN A 288 -19.70 -20.14 -1.34
C ASN A 288 -18.73 -20.36 -0.17
N THR A 289 -19.25 -20.93 0.91
CA THR A 289 -18.50 -21.17 2.15
C THR A 289 -17.56 -22.38 2.10
N SER A 290 -17.42 -23.04 0.94
CA SER A 290 -16.61 -24.25 0.75
C SER A 290 -15.47 -24.08 -0.26
N PHE A 291 -15.35 -22.89 -0.86
CA PHE A 291 -14.36 -22.65 -1.90
C PHE A 291 -12.95 -22.43 -1.34
N TYR A 292 -12.80 -21.62 -0.30
CA TYR A 292 -11.51 -21.21 0.25
C TYR A 292 -11.47 -21.44 1.75
N GLY A 293 -10.44 -22.14 2.24
CA GLY A 293 -10.26 -22.35 3.68
C GLY A 293 -9.25 -23.45 3.99
N LYS A 294 -9.04 -23.71 5.29
CA LYS A 294 -8.00 -24.61 5.77
C LYS A 294 -8.42 -26.08 5.70
N GLY A 295 -7.74 -26.86 4.87
CA GLY A 295 -7.90 -28.31 4.73
C GLY A 295 -8.46 -28.75 3.37
N SER A 296 -8.26 -30.03 3.06
CA SER A 296 -8.59 -30.62 1.75
C SER A 296 -10.09 -30.69 1.42
N GLN A 297 -10.97 -30.32 2.36
CA GLN A 297 -12.40 -30.19 2.13
C GLN A 297 -12.78 -28.92 1.36
N PHE A 298 -11.89 -27.92 1.32
CA PHE A 298 -12.08 -26.71 0.52
C PHE A 298 -11.55 -26.91 -0.89
N ALA A 299 -12.13 -26.19 -1.87
CA ALA A 299 -11.62 -26.23 -3.25
C ALA A 299 -10.17 -25.71 -3.34
N ILE A 300 -9.87 -24.65 -2.60
CA ILE A 300 -8.56 -24.05 -2.40
C ILE A 300 -8.16 -24.26 -0.93
N ASP A 301 -7.19 -25.16 -0.71
CA ASP A 301 -6.70 -25.52 0.62
C ASP A 301 -5.63 -24.54 1.10
N THR A 302 -5.98 -23.70 2.07
CA THR A 302 -5.08 -22.67 2.61
C THR A 302 -4.00 -23.22 3.55
N SER A 303 -4.02 -24.53 3.84
CA SER A 303 -2.91 -25.18 4.57
C SER A 303 -1.67 -25.38 3.70
N LYS A 304 -1.76 -25.09 2.40
CA LYS A 304 -0.68 -25.22 1.42
C LYS A 304 -0.53 -23.93 0.62
N LYS A 305 0.61 -23.82 -0.05
CA LYS A 305 0.86 -22.78 -1.07
C LYS A 305 -0.18 -22.88 -2.20
N MET A 306 -0.53 -21.73 -2.76
CA MET A 306 -1.38 -21.61 -3.94
C MET A 306 -0.83 -20.55 -4.89
N THR A 307 -1.11 -20.67 -6.17
CA THR A 307 -0.92 -19.59 -7.15
C THR A 307 -2.22 -18.82 -7.28
N VAL A 308 -2.14 -17.50 -7.30
CA VAL A 308 -3.26 -16.57 -7.51
C VAL A 308 -3.02 -15.83 -8.80
N VAL A 309 -4.00 -15.89 -9.72
CA VAL A 309 -3.95 -15.24 -11.04
C VAL A 309 -5.04 -14.20 -11.10
N THR A 310 -4.70 -12.96 -11.47
CA THR A 310 -5.66 -11.88 -11.66
C THR A 310 -5.49 -11.27 -13.05
N GLN A 311 -6.58 -11.17 -13.80
CA GLN A 311 -6.60 -10.60 -15.15
C GLN A 311 -7.47 -9.34 -15.17
N PHE A 312 -6.98 -8.29 -15.83
CA PHE A 312 -7.69 -7.02 -15.99
C PHE A 312 -8.14 -6.88 -17.43
N VAL A 313 -9.36 -7.31 -17.72
CA VAL A 313 -9.87 -7.35 -19.08
C VAL A 313 -10.22 -5.94 -19.53
N GLU A 314 -9.60 -5.52 -20.62
CA GLU A 314 -9.85 -4.24 -21.28
C GLU A 314 -10.82 -4.43 -22.45
N GLU A 315 -11.88 -3.62 -22.48
CA GLU A 315 -12.78 -3.51 -23.63
C GLU A 315 -12.93 -2.04 -24.00
N ALA A 316 -12.75 -1.73 -25.30
CA ALA A 316 -12.87 -0.37 -25.83
C ALA A 316 -12.07 0.71 -25.07
N GLY A 317 -10.89 0.37 -24.52
CA GLY A 317 -10.03 1.31 -23.80
C GLY A 317 -10.33 1.44 -22.30
N ALA A 318 -11.24 0.63 -21.74
CA ALA A 318 -11.64 0.71 -20.34
C ALA A 318 -11.63 -0.67 -19.67
N LEU A 319 -11.44 -0.69 -18.35
CA LEU A 319 -11.57 -1.92 -17.55
C LEU A 319 -13.02 -2.40 -17.53
N ALA A 320 -13.26 -3.60 -18.04
CA ALA A 320 -14.59 -4.19 -18.14
C ALA A 320 -14.82 -5.30 -17.10
N ASP A 321 -13.78 -6.05 -16.75
CA ASP A 321 -13.88 -7.25 -15.93
C ASP A 321 -12.55 -7.53 -15.21
N ILE A 322 -12.61 -7.87 -13.92
CA ILE A 322 -11.47 -8.36 -13.14
C ILE A 322 -11.71 -9.83 -12.82
N ARG A 323 -10.92 -10.70 -13.47
CA ARG A 323 -11.07 -12.16 -13.34
C ARG A 323 -10.05 -12.74 -12.39
N ARG A 324 -10.45 -13.80 -11.70
CA ARG A 324 -9.64 -14.53 -10.73
C ARG A 324 -9.56 -16.01 -11.09
N PHE A 325 -8.35 -16.56 -11.01
CA PHE A 325 -8.10 -18.00 -11.04
C PHE A 325 -7.11 -18.38 -9.95
N TYR A 326 -7.11 -19.66 -9.60
CA TYR A 326 -6.17 -20.26 -8.66
C TYR A 326 -5.51 -21.48 -9.30
N VAL A 327 -4.26 -21.75 -8.93
CA VAL A 327 -3.60 -23.02 -9.24
C VAL A 327 -3.09 -23.64 -7.94
N GLN A 328 -3.47 -24.89 -7.70
CA GLN A 328 -2.99 -25.66 -6.56
C GLN A 328 -2.82 -27.12 -6.97
N ASP A 329 -1.70 -27.73 -6.58
CA ASP A 329 -1.35 -29.11 -6.92
C ASP A 329 -1.46 -29.40 -8.45
N GLY A 330 -1.09 -28.41 -9.28
CA GLY A 330 -1.13 -28.49 -10.75
C GLY A 330 -2.52 -28.36 -11.37
N LYS A 331 -3.58 -28.18 -10.57
CA LYS A 331 -4.95 -28.00 -11.06
C LYS A 331 -5.33 -26.52 -11.09
N VAL A 332 -5.92 -26.08 -12.20
CA VAL A 332 -6.49 -24.74 -12.36
C VAL A 332 -7.92 -24.74 -11.84
N PHE A 333 -8.25 -23.73 -11.05
CA PHE A 333 -9.59 -23.45 -10.54
C PHE A 333 -10.02 -22.07 -11.01
N ALA A 334 -11.17 -21.99 -11.68
CA ALA A 334 -11.85 -20.71 -11.83
C ALA A 334 -12.30 -20.21 -10.44
N ASN A 335 -12.45 -18.89 -10.29
CA ASN A 335 -13.04 -18.32 -9.08
C ASN A 335 -14.43 -18.89 -8.80
N SER A 336 -14.82 -18.89 -7.52
CA SER A 336 -16.16 -19.32 -7.11
C SER A 336 -17.23 -18.45 -7.78
N LYS A 337 -18.38 -19.06 -8.08
CA LYS A 337 -19.57 -18.30 -8.46
C LYS A 337 -20.22 -17.73 -7.21
N SER A 338 -20.86 -16.59 -7.36
CA SER A 338 -21.76 -16.05 -6.34
C SER A 338 -23.02 -16.93 -6.22
N ASP A 339 -23.36 -17.27 -4.98
CA ASP A 339 -24.60 -17.95 -4.58
C ASP A 339 -25.61 -16.95 -3.98
N VAL A 340 -25.28 -15.65 -3.93
CA VAL A 340 -26.18 -14.60 -3.44
C VAL A 340 -27.29 -14.33 -4.45
N ALA A 341 -28.54 -14.39 -3.98
CA ALA A 341 -29.71 -14.16 -4.83
C ALA A 341 -29.67 -12.79 -5.52
N GLY A 342 -29.76 -12.79 -6.85
CA GLY A 342 -29.72 -11.56 -7.66
C GLY A 342 -28.32 -11.04 -7.99
N VAL A 343 -27.25 -11.73 -7.56
CA VAL A 343 -25.87 -11.38 -7.88
C VAL A 343 -25.21 -12.58 -8.56
N GLU A 344 -25.10 -12.52 -9.89
CA GLU A 344 -24.56 -13.62 -10.70
C GLU A 344 -23.10 -13.39 -11.10
N GLY A 345 -22.41 -14.46 -11.50
CA GLY A 345 -21.05 -14.42 -12.02
C GLY A 345 -19.98 -14.85 -11.01
N ASN A 346 -18.71 -14.81 -11.44
CA ASN A 346 -17.54 -15.18 -10.65
C ASN A 346 -16.37 -14.19 -10.81
N SER A 347 -16.67 -12.96 -11.25
CA SER A 347 -15.69 -11.92 -11.54
C SER A 347 -16.28 -10.54 -11.24
N VAL A 348 -15.43 -9.54 -11.12
CA VAL A 348 -15.85 -8.17 -10.77
C VAL A 348 -16.11 -7.39 -12.05
N THR A 349 -17.39 -7.20 -12.36
CA THR A 349 -17.89 -6.37 -13.46
C THR A 349 -18.77 -5.25 -12.91
N ALA A 350 -19.05 -4.21 -13.70
CA ALA A 350 -19.94 -3.12 -13.25
C ALA A 350 -21.35 -3.64 -12.86
N ALA A 351 -21.88 -4.61 -13.61
CA ALA A 351 -23.17 -5.24 -13.32
C ALA A 351 -23.13 -6.05 -12.00
N TYR A 352 -22.05 -6.79 -11.77
CA TYR A 352 -21.82 -7.48 -10.49
C TYR A 352 -21.78 -6.48 -9.33
N CYS A 353 -21.03 -5.38 -9.44
CA CYS A 353 -20.88 -4.40 -8.37
C CYS A 353 -22.22 -3.79 -7.95
N SER A 354 -23.00 -3.25 -8.89
CA SER A 354 -24.29 -2.66 -8.56
C SER A 354 -25.31 -3.68 -8.03
N ALA A 355 -25.27 -4.92 -8.53
CA ALA A 355 -26.11 -6.00 -8.01
C ALA A 355 -25.71 -6.38 -6.57
N GLN A 356 -24.40 -6.50 -6.31
CA GLN A 356 -23.82 -6.84 -5.02
C GLN A 356 -24.16 -5.78 -3.96
N LYS A 357 -23.89 -4.50 -4.23
CA LYS A 357 -24.22 -3.40 -3.33
C LYS A 357 -25.71 -3.34 -3.02
N LYS A 358 -26.56 -3.52 -4.04
CA LYS A 358 -28.03 -3.57 -3.85
C LYS A 358 -28.47 -4.77 -3.00
N ALA A 359 -27.92 -5.96 -3.23
CA ALA A 359 -28.30 -7.17 -2.50
C ALA A 359 -27.87 -7.11 -1.02
N PHE A 360 -26.75 -6.46 -0.73
CA PHE A 360 -26.25 -6.28 0.63
C PHE A 360 -26.81 -5.04 1.35
N GLY A 361 -27.43 -4.12 0.62
CA GLY A 361 -27.92 -2.85 1.18
C GLY A 361 -26.78 -1.88 1.50
N ASP A 362 -25.62 -2.07 0.87
CA ASP A 362 -24.45 -1.21 1.00
C ASP A 362 -24.64 0.07 0.14
N GLU A 363 -24.05 1.18 0.58
CA GLU A 363 -23.99 2.38 -0.25
C GLU A 363 -23.07 2.14 -1.47
N ASP A 364 -23.55 2.44 -2.68
CA ASP A 364 -22.79 2.22 -3.92
C ASP A 364 -21.80 3.38 -4.17
N VAL A 365 -20.89 3.60 -3.22
CA VAL A 365 -19.83 4.61 -3.28
C VAL A 365 -18.87 4.30 -4.43
N PHE A 366 -18.62 3.02 -4.71
CA PHE A 366 -17.85 2.55 -5.86
C PHE A 366 -18.34 3.18 -7.16
N THR A 367 -19.64 3.09 -7.45
CA THR A 367 -20.23 3.71 -8.65
C THR A 367 -20.20 5.22 -8.57
N GLN A 368 -20.45 5.82 -7.40
CA GLN A 368 -20.36 7.27 -7.21
C GLN A 368 -18.96 7.82 -7.53
N LYS A 369 -17.90 7.05 -7.25
CA LYS A 369 -16.49 7.38 -7.54
C LYS A 369 -16.02 6.91 -8.92
N GLY A 370 -16.95 6.52 -9.81
CA GLY A 370 -16.69 6.21 -11.22
C GLY A 370 -16.39 4.74 -11.53
N GLY A 371 -16.47 3.86 -10.53
CA GLY A 371 -16.42 2.41 -10.66
C GLY A 371 -15.23 1.86 -11.44
N LEU A 372 -15.45 0.79 -12.21
CA LEU A 372 -14.39 0.13 -12.98
C LEU A 372 -13.75 1.05 -14.03
N ALA A 373 -14.51 1.95 -14.64
CA ALA A 373 -13.95 2.87 -15.61
C ALA A 373 -12.90 3.81 -14.97
N GLN A 374 -13.16 4.28 -13.76
CA GLN A 374 -12.20 5.09 -13.00
C GLN A 374 -11.02 4.24 -12.51
N MET A 375 -11.28 3.04 -11.99
CA MET A 375 -10.20 2.10 -11.61
C MET A 375 -9.27 1.78 -12.79
N GLY A 376 -9.84 1.58 -13.98
CA GLY A 376 -9.11 1.31 -15.21
C GLY A 376 -8.10 2.40 -15.58
N LYS A 377 -8.38 3.68 -15.24
CA LYS A 377 -7.42 4.78 -15.45
C LYS A 377 -6.16 4.58 -14.61
N ALA A 378 -6.31 4.24 -13.33
CA ALA A 378 -5.19 3.96 -12.43
C ALA A 378 -4.37 2.75 -12.90
N LEU A 379 -5.05 1.66 -13.30
CA LEU A 379 -4.39 0.47 -13.86
C LEU A 379 -3.61 0.78 -15.16
N ALA A 380 -4.05 1.77 -15.95
CA ALA A 380 -3.39 2.18 -17.19
C ALA A 380 -2.19 3.12 -16.96
N GLU A 381 -2.27 4.02 -15.97
CA GLU A 381 -1.21 4.97 -15.65
C GLU A 381 0.02 4.28 -15.05
N GLY A 382 -0.21 3.29 -14.18
CA GLY A 382 0.82 2.50 -13.53
C GLY A 382 0.77 2.65 -12.01
N MET A 383 0.98 1.55 -11.31
CA MET A 383 0.83 1.47 -9.85
C MET A 383 2.03 0.80 -9.19
N VAL A 384 2.27 1.11 -7.92
CA VAL A 384 3.32 0.49 -7.09
C VAL A 384 2.78 -0.79 -6.47
N LEU A 385 3.55 -1.88 -6.56
CA LEU A 385 3.26 -3.13 -5.86
C LEU A 385 3.60 -3.01 -4.37
N VAL A 386 2.63 -3.31 -3.52
CA VAL A 386 2.75 -3.33 -2.07
C VAL A 386 2.53 -4.75 -1.53
N MET A 387 3.35 -5.16 -0.56
CA MET A 387 3.24 -6.44 0.14
C MET A 387 3.31 -6.18 1.64
N SER A 388 2.33 -6.66 2.41
CA SER A 388 2.22 -6.33 3.83
C SER A 388 1.68 -7.47 4.68
N VAL A 389 1.88 -7.36 5.99
CA VAL A 389 1.16 -8.14 7.00
C VAL A 389 0.76 -7.22 8.16
N TRP A 390 -0.51 -7.27 8.55
CA TRP A 390 -1.11 -6.37 9.54
C TRP A 390 -2.32 -7.02 10.24
N ASP A 391 -2.87 -6.35 11.27
CA ASP A 391 -4.02 -6.75 12.07
C ASP A 391 -5.11 -5.66 12.13
N ASP A 392 -6.35 -6.06 12.41
CA ASP A 392 -7.51 -5.19 12.69
C ASP A 392 -8.44 -5.85 13.72
#